data_AF-A0A532EVW7-F1
#
_entry.id   AF-A0A532EVW7-F1
#
_cell.length_a   1.000
_cell.length_b   1.000
_cell.length_c   1.000
_cell.angle_alpha   90.00
_cell.angle_beta   90.00
_cell.angle_gamma   90.00
#
_symmetry.space_group_name_H-M   'P 1'
#
loop_
_entity.id
_entity.type
_entity.pdbx_description
1 polymer ?
#
loop_
_entity_poly.entity_id
_entity_poly.type
_entity_poly.pdbx_seq_one_letter_code
_entity_poly.pdbx_strand_id
1 'polypeptide(L)'
;MRISGFHMMAGLLMGLLVVGSALADQAANQTPYGHGDDTKLPKGVIGLSLQIGAERIGDPAILYVGMVHPEGPAHKAGLGHGDEVVSVDGTPVNGKRYEEVVGMIRGEAGTAVKVGVKGEHGLRELSITRVAGDKLSRGPSGSHGNSAP
;
A
#
# COMPACT_ATOMS: atom_id res chain seq x y z
N MET A 1 -41.64 3.07 75.27
CA MET A 1 -40.32 3.53 74.79
C MET A 1 -40.48 4.03 73.35
N ARG A 2 -39.64 4.98 72.95
CA ARG A 2 -39.88 6.01 71.93
C ARG A 2 -40.09 5.48 70.51
N ILE A 3 -40.92 6.25 69.80
CA ILE A 3 -41.24 6.26 68.38
C ILE A 3 -40.00 6.49 67.51
N SER A 4 -39.93 5.84 66.36
CA SER A 4 -39.48 6.34 65.04
C SER A 4 -39.70 5.18 64.05
N GLY A 5 -40.60 5.25 63.07
CA GLY A 5 -40.66 6.23 61.99
C GLY A 5 -40.08 5.55 60.73
N PHE A 6 -40.57 5.69 59.51
CA PHE A 6 -41.55 6.61 58.97
C PHE A 6 -41.87 6.13 57.53
N HIS A 7 -43.15 6.12 57.20
CA HIS A 7 -43.77 6.43 55.89
C HIS A 7 -43.19 5.95 54.56
N MET A 8 -44.08 5.24 53.86
CA MET A 8 -44.28 5.25 52.41
C MET A 8 -44.48 6.66 51.82
N MET A 9 -44.27 6.72 50.49
CA MET A 9 -44.79 7.68 49.50
C MET A 9 -43.88 8.85 49.11
N ALA A 10 -43.33 8.76 47.90
CA ALA A 10 -43.24 9.79 46.86
C ALA A 10 -42.56 9.12 45.66
N GLY A 11 -42.94 9.28 44.40
CA GLY A 11 -43.93 10.09 43.73
C GLY A 11 -43.87 9.72 42.25
N LEU A 12 -44.99 9.93 41.58
CA LEU A 12 -45.18 9.88 40.13
C LEU A 12 -44.00 10.52 39.37
N LEU A 13 -43.38 9.80 38.43
CA LEU A 13 -42.76 10.43 37.27
C LEU A 13 -43.21 9.75 35.97
N MET A 14 -43.93 10.57 35.20
CA MET A 14 -44.29 10.46 33.80
C MET A 14 -43.18 9.87 32.93
N GLY A 15 -43.61 9.09 31.95
CA GLY A 15 -42.73 8.36 31.04
C GLY A 15 -41.92 9.22 30.09
N LEU A 16 -40.91 8.57 29.52
CA LEU A 16 -40.43 8.84 28.17
C LEU A 16 -39.80 7.55 27.64
N LEU A 17 -40.56 6.85 26.80
CA LEU A 17 -40.10 5.67 26.09
C LEU A 17 -39.26 6.16 24.90
N VAL A 18 -37.97 6.44 25.14
CA VAL A 18 -37.01 6.71 24.06
C VAL A 18 -36.60 5.35 23.49
N VAL A 19 -37.29 4.93 22.42
CA VAL A 19 -36.77 3.94 21.49
C VAL A 19 -35.61 4.62 20.75
N GLY A 20 -34.42 4.56 21.32
CA GLY A 20 -33.19 4.86 20.60
C GLY A 20 -32.91 3.69 19.67
N SER A 21 -33.45 3.74 18.46
CA SER A 21 -33.01 2.89 17.36
C SER A 21 -31.52 3.13 17.16
N ALA A 22 -30.70 2.16 17.56
CA ALA A 22 -29.30 2.08 17.21
C ALA A 22 -29.21 1.89 15.69
N LEU A 23 -29.25 2.99 14.95
CA LEU A 23 -28.71 3.07 13.61
C LEU A 23 -27.19 3.07 13.78
N ALA A 24 -26.64 1.84 13.88
CA ALA A 24 -25.26 1.57 13.54
C ALA A 24 -25.13 1.80 12.03
N ASP A 25 -25.09 3.06 11.64
CA ASP A 25 -24.94 3.47 10.25
C ASP A 25 -23.49 3.90 10.03
N GLN A 26 -22.91 3.36 8.96
CA GLN A 26 -21.59 3.65 8.41
C GLN A 26 -20.36 3.03 9.12
N ALA A 27 -20.33 1.69 9.21
CA ALA A 27 -19.05 1.00 9.00
C ALA A 27 -18.74 0.99 7.49
N ALA A 28 -18.32 2.15 6.99
CA ALA A 28 -17.91 2.35 5.61
C ALA A 28 -16.63 1.56 5.32
N ASN A 29 -16.82 0.34 4.84
CA ASN A 29 -16.06 -0.34 3.79
C ASN A 29 -14.61 0.15 3.56
N GLN A 30 -13.71 -0.15 4.49
CA GLN A 30 -12.28 -0.15 4.20
C GLN A 30 -11.96 -1.45 3.47
N THR A 31 -11.92 -1.38 2.14
CA THR A 31 -11.43 -2.51 1.34
C THR A 31 -9.98 -2.82 1.77
N PRO A 32 -9.59 -4.10 1.95
CA PRO A 32 -8.30 -4.44 2.56
C PRO A 32 -7.10 -4.30 1.61
N TYR A 33 -7.31 -3.82 0.38
CA TYR A 33 -6.25 -3.55 -0.58
C TYR A 33 -5.66 -2.16 -0.28
N GLY A 34 -5.14 -2.04 0.93
CA GLY A 34 -4.46 -0.84 1.39
C GLY A 34 -3.15 -0.71 0.65
N HIS A 35 -3.04 0.31 -0.20
CA HIS A 35 -1.77 0.95 -0.50
C HIS A 35 -1.06 1.12 0.85
N GLY A 36 0.01 0.36 1.07
CA GLY A 36 0.75 0.41 2.32
C GLY A 36 1.09 1.84 2.67
N ASP A 37 1.13 2.15 3.96
CA ASP A 37 1.55 3.48 4.41
C ASP A 37 3.01 3.72 4.00
N ASP A 38 3.18 4.29 2.81
CA ASP A 38 4.46 4.57 2.15
C ASP A 38 5.37 5.45 3.03
N THR A 39 4.81 6.13 4.04
CA THR A 39 5.57 6.93 5.00
C THR A 39 6.50 6.09 5.88
N LYS A 40 6.23 4.78 6.00
CA LYS A 40 7.05 3.84 6.79
C LYS A 40 8.15 3.18 5.99
N LEU A 41 8.12 3.27 4.66
CA LEU A 41 9.12 2.63 3.81
C LEU A 41 10.38 3.50 3.70
N PRO A 42 11.56 2.90 3.51
CA PRO A 42 12.76 3.66 3.20
C PRO A 42 12.53 4.57 1.98
N LYS A 43 13.03 5.81 2.08
CA LYS A 43 12.80 6.85 1.05
C LYS A 43 13.67 6.67 -0.20
N GLY A 44 14.61 5.72 -0.20
CA GLY A 44 15.42 5.42 -1.37
C GLY A 44 14.61 4.64 -2.41
N VAL A 45 14.60 5.14 -3.64
CA VAL A 45 13.83 4.60 -4.77
C VAL A 45 14.72 4.48 -6.01
N ILE A 46 14.30 3.63 -6.95
CA ILE A 46 14.99 3.47 -8.25
C ILE A 46 14.24 4.11 -9.42
N GLY A 47 13.08 4.74 -9.19
CA GLY A 47 12.34 5.49 -10.21
C GLY A 47 11.56 4.60 -11.17
N LEU A 48 10.80 3.64 -10.65
CA LEU A 48 9.85 2.84 -11.42
C LEU A 48 8.51 2.73 -10.69
N SER A 49 7.45 2.38 -11.41
CA SER A 49 6.22 1.84 -10.84
C SER A 49 6.07 0.36 -11.17
N LEU A 50 5.34 -0.37 -10.32
CA LEU A 50 5.00 -1.77 -10.54
C LEU A 50 3.51 -1.89 -10.88
N GLN A 51 3.20 -2.83 -11.76
CA GLN A 51 1.84 -3.25 -12.08
C GLN A 51 1.69 -4.74 -11.80
N ILE A 52 0.49 -5.12 -11.37
CA ILE A 52 0.13 -6.51 -11.13
C ILE A 52 -0.65 -7.01 -12.34
N GLY A 53 -0.25 -8.14 -12.90
CA GLY A 53 -0.98 -8.84 -13.95
C GLY A 53 -1.09 -10.33 -13.65
N ALA A 54 -1.97 -11.01 -14.36
CA ALA A 54 -2.05 -12.47 -14.40
C ALA A 54 -2.43 -12.86 -15.83
N GLU A 55 -1.89 -13.98 -16.33
CA GLU A 55 -2.19 -14.44 -17.68
C GLU A 55 -3.63 -14.97 -17.77
N ARG A 56 -4.06 -15.73 -16.76
CA ARG A 56 -5.42 -16.27 -16.66
C ARG A 56 -5.96 -16.08 -15.25
N ILE A 57 -7.29 -16.13 -15.14
CA ILE A 57 -7.96 -16.17 -13.83
C ILE A 57 -7.51 -17.44 -13.10
N GLY A 58 -6.97 -17.26 -11.90
CA GLY A 58 -6.46 -18.35 -11.06
C GLY A 58 -4.95 -18.58 -11.18
N ASP A 59 -4.27 -17.96 -12.16
CA ASP A 59 -2.82 -18.01 -12.25
C ASP A 59 -2.18 -17.12 -11.16
N PRO A 60 -0.93 -17.44 -10.75
CA PRO A 60 -0.18 -16.57 -9.85
C PRO A 60 -0.04 -15.16 -10.42
N ALA A 61 -0.15 -14.16 -9.55
CA ALA A 61 0.12 -12.78 -9.92
C ALA A 61 1.59 -12.59 -10.33
N ILE A 62 1.81 -11.83 -11.39
CA ILE A 62 3.10 -11.45 -11.93
C ILE A 62 3.25 -9.93 -11.78
N LEU A 63 4.46 -9.48 -11.44
CA LEU A 63 4.79 -8.07 -11.31
C LEU A 63 5.55 -7.59 -12.54
N TYR A 64 5.04 -6.54 -13.17
CA TYR A 64 5.66 -5.91 -14.33
C TYR A 64 6.08 -4.48 -14.00
N VAL A 65 7.12 -4.02 -14.68
CA VAL A 65 7.50 -2.60 -14.68
C VAL A 65 6.45 -1.81 -15.44
N GLY A 66 5.69 -0.97 -14.74
CA GLY A 66 4.62 -0.17 -15.33
C GLY A 66 5.11 1.13 -15.96
N MET A 67 5.91 1.91 -15.23
CA MET A 67 6.54 3.12 -15.73
C MET A 67 7.98 3.18 -15.26
N VAL A 68 8.84 3.79 -16.06
CA VAL A 68 10.22 4.08 -15.70
C VAL A 68 10.42 5.58 -15.78
N HIS A 69 10.87 6.19 -14.69
CA HIS A 69 11.11 7.63 -14.63
C HIS A 69 12.23 7.98 -15.63
N PRO A 70 11.99 8.91 -16.58
CA PRO A 70 13.03 9.39 -17.49
C PRO A 70 14.25 9.88 -16.70
N GLU A 71 15.46 9.52 -17.10
CA GLU A 71 16.70 9.88 -16.39
C GLU A 71 16.86 9.32 -14.96
N GLY A 72 15.90 8.53 -14.47
CA GLY A 72 15.97 7.87 -13.17
C GLY A 72 16.98 6.71 -13.15
N PRO A 73 17.34 6.20 -11.96
CA PRO A 73 18.29 5.09 -11.84
C PRO A 73 17.89 3.84 -12.65
N ALA A 74 16.62 3.44 -12.60
CA ALA A 74 16.11 2.30 -13.36
C ALA A 74 16.25 2.49 -14.87
N HIS A 75 15.96 3.70 -15.37
CA HIS A 75 16.15 4.03 -16.80
C HIS A 75 17.62 3.92 -17.21
N LYS A 76 18.53 4.49 -16.41
CA LYS A 76 19.98 4.44 -16.66
C LYS A 76 20.55 3.02 -16.62
N ALA A 77 19.93 2.14 -15.85
CA ALA A 77 20.27 0.72 -15.80
C ALA A 77 19.70 -0.09 -16.97
N GLY A 78 18.86 0.49 -17.82
CA GLY A 78 18.25 -0.18 -18.97
C GLY A 78 16.99 -0.98 -18.63
N LEU A 79 16.35 -0.71 -17.48
CA LEU A 79 15.04 -1.27 -17.15
C LEU A 79 13.98 -0.62 -18.04
N GLY A 80 13.10 -1.44 -18.61
CA GLY A 80 12.05 -0.99 -19.54
C GLY A 80 10.64 -1.25 -19.03
N HIS A 81 9.67 -0.52 -19.59
CA HIS A 81 8.25 -0.85 -19.42
C HIS A 81 7.98 -2.29 -19.87
N GLY A 82 7.20 -3.03 -19.09
CA GLY A 82 6.79 -4.40 -19.41
C GLY A 82 7.80 -5.48 -19.02
N ASP A 83 8.99 -5.11 -18.54
CA ASP A 83 9.91 -6.07 -17.93
C ASP A 83 9.21 -6.77 -16.74
N GLU A 84 9.18 -8.09 -16.73
CA GLU A 84 8.71 -8.89 -15.60
C GLU A 84 9.78 -8.86 -14.50
N VAL A 85 9.42 -8.48 -13.28
CA VAL A 85 10.30 -8.56 -12.12
C VAL A 85 10.25 -10.00 -11.59
N VAL A 86 11.40 -10.68 -11.59
CA VAL A 86 11.50 -12.08 -11.18
C VAL A 86 12.26 -12.28 -9.86
N SER A 87 13.16 -11.35 -9.51
CA SER A 87 13.88 -11.38 -8.24
C SER A 87 14.32 -9.99 -7.77
N VAL A 88 14.53 -9.85 -6.46
CA VAL A 88 15.15 -8.68 -5.83
C VAL A 88 16.20 -9.15 -4.83
N ASP A 89 17.43 -8.68 -4.98
CA ASP A 89 18.61 -9.11 -4.22
C ASP A 89 18.77 -10.64 -4.17
N GLY A 90 18.57 -11.29 -5.33
CA GLY A 90 18.64 -12.75 -5.48
C GLY A 90 17.44 -13.51 -4.92
N THR A 91 16.51 -12.84 -4.23
CA THR A 91 15.29 -13.46 -3.69
C THR A 91 14.19 -13.46 -4.75
N PRO A 92 13.62 -14.62 -5.12
CA PRO A 92 12.50 -14.68 -6.06
C PRO A 92 11.27 -13.91 -5.54
N VAL A 93 10.55 -13.24 -6.44
CA VAL A 93 9.34 -12.48 -6.06
C VAL A 93 8.02 -13.22 -6.30
N ASN A 94 8.05 -14.39 -6.94
CA ASN A 94 6.85 -15.20 -7.15
C ASN A 94 6.18 -15.55 -5.82
N GLY A 95 4.86 -15.37 -5.75
CA GLY A 95 4.06 -15.62 -4.55
C GLY A 95 4.16 -14.55 -3.45
N LYS A 96 4.97 -13.50 -3.64
CA LYS A 96 5.01 -12.35 -2.73
C LYS A 96 3.90 -11.35 -3.05
N ARG A 97 3.44 -10.63 -2.03
CA ARG A 97 2.52 -9.49 -2.22
C ARG A 97 3.25 -8.31 -2.82
N TYR A 98 2.47 -7.42 -3.44
CA TYR A 98 2.97 -6.19 -4.04
C TYR A 98 3.78 -5.35 -3.04
N GLU A 99 3.26 -5.16 -1.83
CA GLU A 99 3.87 -4.32 -0.79
C GLU A 99 5.21 -4.90 -0.32
N GLU A 100 5.32 -6.23 -0.26
CA GLU A 100 6.56 -6.91 0.09
C GLU A 100 7.65 -6.62 -0.95
N VAL A 101 7.31 -6.74 -2.24
CA VAL A 101 8.27 -6.50 -3.32
C VAL A 101 8.66 -5.02 -3.41
N VAL A 102 7.72 -4.10 -3.22
CA VAL A 102 8.03 -2.68 -3.09
C VAL A 102 8.97 -2.43 -1.91
N GLY A 103 8.74 -3.07 -0.77
CA GLY A 103 9.61 -2.99 0.40
C GLY A 103 11.02 -3.50 0.15
N MET A 104 11.17 -4.58 -0.63
CA MET A 104 12.48 -5.12 -1.04
C MET A 104 13.23 -4.16 -2.00
N ILE A 105 12.51 -3.54 -2.94
CA ILE A 105 13.11 -2.62 -3.92
C ILE A 105 13.53 -1.31 -3.25
N ARG A 106 12.74 -0.81 -2.30
CA ARG A 106 13.08 0.36 -1.50
C ARG A 106 14.24 0.06 -0.55
N GLY A 107 14.90 1.10 -0.08
CA GLY A 107 16.05 0.99 0.81
C GLY A 107 16.66 2.35 1.11
N GLU A 108 17.85 2.35 1.68
CA GLU A 108 18.58 3.60 1.94
C GLU A 108 19.05 4.23 0.62
N ALA A 109 18.92 5.56 0.48
CA ALA A 109 19.46 6.27 -0.67
C ALA A 109 20.99 6.12 -0.72
N GLY A 110 21.53 5.90 -1.92
CA GLY A 110 22.95 5.62 -2.15
C GLY A 110 23.32 4.15 -2.09
N THR A 111 22.44 3.26 -1.63
CA THR A 111 22.66 1.81 -1.67
C THR A 111 22.18 1.22 -3.00
N ALA A 112 22.79 0.11 -3.42
CA ALA A 112 22.36 -0.61 -4.62
C ALA A 112 21.29 -1.66 -4.28
N VAL A 113 20.39 -1.91 -5.23
CA VAL A 113 19.51 -3.08 -5.28
C VAL A 113 19.80 -3.88 -6.54
N LYS A 114 19.78 -5.21 -6.46
CA LYS A 114 19.82 -6.07 -7.63
C LYS A 114 18.41 -6.46 -8.01
N VAL A 115 17.99 -6.14 -9.23
CA VAL A 115 16.67 -6.52 -9.75
C VAL A 115 16.87 -7.49 -10.90
N GLY A 116 16.37 -8.72 -10.71
CA GLY A 116 16.25 -9.68 -11.79
C GLY A 116 15.00 -9.40 -12.59
N VAL A 117 15.14 -9.25 -13.91
CA VAL A 117 14.03 -9.04 -14.83
C VAL A 117 14.07 -9.99 -16.01
N LYS A 118 12.89 -10.32 -16.52
CA LYS A 118 12.70 -11.01 -17.80
C LYS A 118 11.96 -10.07 -18.75
N GLY A 119 12.64 -9.69 -19.83
CA GLY A 119 12.09 -8.79 -20.85
C GLY A 119 12.38 -9.27 -22.26
N GLU A 120 12.34 -8.36 -23.23
CA GLU A 120 12.64 -8.65 -24.64
C GLU A 120 14.04 -9.25 -24.83
N HIS A 121 15.02 -8.77 -24.06
CA HIS A 121 16.40 -9.24 -24.10
C HIS A 121 16.65 -10.49 -23.24
N GLY A 122 15.59 -11.18 -22.80
CA GLY A 122 15.68 -12.33 -21.92
C GLY A 122 15.91 -11.98 -20.45
N LEU A 123 16.44 -12.95 -19.70
CA LEU A 123 16.69 -12.83 -18.26
C LEU A 123 17.95 -12.01 -17.99
N ARG A 124 17.84 -10.99 -17.15
CA ARG A 124 18.91 -10.05 -16.81
C ARG A 124 18.88 -9.74 -15.31
N GLU A 125 20.04 -9.48 -14.71
CA GLU A 125 20.15 -8.90 -13.37
C GLU A 125 20.77 -7.51 -13.47
N LEU A 126 20.08 -6.50 -12.94
CA LEU A 126 20.51 -5.11 -12.97
C LEU A 126 20.84 -4.65 -11.56
N SER A 127 22.03 -4.09 -11.36
CA SER A 127 22.40 -3.41 -10.10
C SER A 127 22.09 -1.92 -10.22
N ILE A 128 21.17 -1.42 -9.40
CA ILE A 128 20.60 -0.09 -9.52
C ILE A 128 20.77 0.68 -8.21
N THR A 129 21.43 1.83 -8.26
CA THR A 129 21.63 2.67 -7.07
C THR A 129 20.38 3.47 -6.75
N ARG A 130 19.86 3.31 -5.54
CA ARG A 130 18.72 4.07 -5.03
C ARG A 130 19.08 5.55 -4.89
N VAL A 131 18.15 6.42 -5.25
CA VAL A 131 18.23 7.86 -4.98
C VAL A 131 17.16 8.24 -3.96
N ALA A 132 17.35 9.38 -3.29
CA ALA A 132 16.31 9.90 -2.40
C ALA A 132 15.05 10.23 -3.21
N GLY A 133 13.88 9.79 -2.74
CA GLY A 133 12.63 9.89 -3.50
C GLY A 133 12.15 11.30 -3.79
N ASP A 134 12.61 12.30 -3.05
CA ASP A 134 12.38 13.72 -3.32
C ASP A 134 13.24 14.27 -4.49
N LYS A 135 14.34 13.58 -4.85
CA LYS A 135 15.21 13.96 -5.97
C LYS A 135 14.72 13.49 -7.33
N LEU A 136 13.84 12.49 -7.38
CA LEU A 136 13.10 12.18 -8.59
C LEU A 136 11.85 13.05 -8.55
N SER A 137 11.83 14.13 -9.35
CA SER A 137 10.66 14.96 -9.49
C SER A 137 9.46 14.04 -9.70
N ARG A 138 8.46 14.09 -8.80
CA ARG A 138 7.18 13.46 -9.08
C ARG A 138 6.67 14.11 -10.37
N GLY A 139 6.86 13.45 -11.52
CA GLY A 139 6.05 13.71 -12.70
C GLY A 139 4.59 13.76 -12.23
N PRO A 140 3.74 14.60 -12.86
CA PRO A 140 2.46 15.05 -12.32
C PRO A 140 1.79 13.88 -11.65
N SER A 141 1.75 13.93 -10.31
CA SER A 141 1.44 12.80 -9.43
C SER A 141 0.31 12.04 -10.09
N GLY A 142 0.62 10.90 -10.72
CA GLY A 142 -0.39 10.12 -11.41
C GLY A 142 -1.39 9.79 -10.32
N SER A 143 -2.58 10.39 -10.43
CA SER A 143 -3.66 10.34 -9.47
C SER A 143 -3.76 8.92 -8.90
N HIS A 144 -3.14 8.69 -7.75
CA HIS A 144 -3.56 7.61 -6.88
C HIS A 144 -4.82 8.20 -6.27
N GLY A 145 -5.95 7.82 -6.88
CA GLY A 145 -7.22 8.54 -6.89
C GLY A 145 -7.41 9.49 -5.73
N ASN A 146 -7.54 10.79 -6.02
CA ASN A 146 -8.14 11.71 -5.07
C ASN A 146 -9.43 11.06 -4.55
N SER A 147 -9.52 10.91 -3.22
CA SER A 147 -10.77 10.58 -2.56
C SER A 147 -11.83 11.56 -3.06
N ALA A 148 -12.82 11.04 -3.80
CA ALA A 148 -13.99 11.81 -4.16
C ALA A 148 -14.70 12.27 -2.86
N PRO A 149 -15.29 13.49 -2.86
CA PRO A 149 -15.85 14.12 -1.66
C PRO A 149 -16.99 13.33 -1.03
#